data_AF-A0A1I5UYH0-F1
#
_entry.id   AF-A0A1I5UYH0-F1
#
_cell.length_a   1.000
_cell.length_b   1.000
_cell.length_c   1.000
_cell.angle_alpha   90.00
_cell.angle_beta   90.00
_cell.angle_gamma   90.00
#
_symmetry.space_group_name_H-M   'P 1'
#
loop_
_entity.id
_entity.type
_entity.pdbx_description
1 polymer ?
#
loop_
_entity_poly.entity_id
_entity_poly.type
_entity_poly.pdbx_seq_one_letter_code
_entity_poly.pdbx_strand_id
1 'polypeptide(L)'
;MRTLVLAGAAVLAVAFAPPAHAGSRLHITAGGTPGHPRVYSGGGRSVPGIDVDANWVVVDGFTLDRPPAPGVEIRGDHVTLKNTRITAPQGGDGDGIRFFGDYLAIEHNTISRTSNRDGAHADCMQTFSSDSPPSNHVRIEGNRCEKIANMCLMAEGPNDGEGDGKGHTTDFLIKDNFCETLAASQTLMFEDVQQAVVTGNTFAAGPDHAIGLAIHSTGAQVEGNRVDPSIPCEVGIDDSSRKGYTGPEPACAP
;
A
#
# COMPACT_ATOMS: atom_id res chain seq x y z
N MET A 1 -9.07 31.75 -44.57
CA MET A 1 -8.27 30.58 -44.15
C MET A 1 -8.89 30.02 -42.88
N ARG A 2 -9.58 28.87 -42.96
CA ARG A 2 -10.14 28.17 -41.80
C ARG A 2 -9.27 26.94 -41.55
N THR A 3 -8.56 26.93 -40.44
CA THR A 3 -7.73 25.82 -40.01
C THR A 3 -8.62 24.74 -39.42
N LEU A 4 -8.69 23.59 -40.09
CA LEU A 4 -9.31 22.38 -39.56
C LEU A 4 -8.31 21.74 -38.60
N VAL A 5 -8.65 21.66 -37.30
CA VAL A 5 -7.89 20.86 -36.33
C VAL A 5 -8.48 19.46 -36.35
N LEU A 6 -7.74 18.49 -36.89
CA LEU A 6 -8.06 17.08 -36.72
C LEU A 6 -7.71 16.66 -35.29
N ALA A 7 -8.71 16.31 -34.51
CA ALA A 7 -8.54 15.59 -33.25
C ALA A 7 -8.14 14.14 -33.58
N GLY A 8 -6.86 13.81 -33.37
CA GLY A 8 -6.39 12.43 -33.41
C GLY A 8 -6.87 11.69 -32.16
N ALA A 9 -7.74 10.70 -32.32
CA ALA A 9 -8.08 9.78 -31.26
C ALA A 9 -6.85 8.94 -30.90
N ALA A 10 -6.34 9.08 -29.68
CA ALA A 10 -5.29 8.22 -29.16
C ALA A 10 -5.86 6.81 -28.94
N VAL A 11 -5.49 5.88 -29.80
CA VAL A 11 -5.78 4.46 -29.62
C VAL A 11 -4.82 3.95 -28.54
N LEU A 12 -5.31 3.74 -27.31
CA LEU A 12 -4.55 3.01 -26.30
C LEU A 12 -4.34 1.58 -26.78
N ALA A 13 -3.09 1.23 -27.08
CA ALA A 13 -2.70 -0.15 -27.34
C ALA A 13 -2.83 -0.95 -26.03
N VAL A 14 -3.92 -1.71 -25.90
CA VAL A 14 -4.09 -2.67 -24.81
C VAL A 14 -3.16 -3.84 -25.08
N ALA A 15 -2.04 -3.92 -24.36
CA ALA A 15 -1.21 -5.10 -24.35
C ALA A 15 -1.89 -6.16 -23.48
N PHE A 16 -2.44 -7.20 -24.10
CA PHE A 16 -2.90 -8.37 -23.36
C PHE A 16 -1.69 -9.06 -22.72
N ALA A 17 -1.73 -9.22 -21.40
CA ALA A 17 -0.69 -9.97 -20.70
C ALA A 17 -0.59 -11.40 -21.27
N PRO A 18 0.61 -11.91 -21.54
CA PRO A 18 0.79 -13.28 -22.02
C PRO A 18 0.07 -14.28 -21.08
N PRO A 19 -0.36 -15.44 -21.62
CA PRO A 19 -1.00 -16.46 -20.81
C PRO A 19 -0.05 -16.88 -19.68
N ALA A 20 -0.51 -16.73 -18.44
CA ALA A 20 0.22 -17.22 -17.28
C ALA A 20 0.40 -18.72 -17.45
N HIS A 21 1.65 -19.19 -17.39
CA HIS A 21 1.90 -20.62 -17.25
C HIS A 21 1.30 -21.05 -15.91
N ALA A 22 0.56 -22.16 -15.91
CA ALA A 22 0.04 -22.72 -14.68
C ALA A 22 1.20 -22.95 -13.71
N GLY A 23 1.28 -22.13 -12.65
CA GLY A 23 2.23 -22.30 -11.54
C GLY A 23 3.22 -21.17 -11.29
N SER A 24 3.38 -20.17 -12.16
CA SER A 24 4.33 -19.06 -11.93
C SER A 24 3.64 -17.70 -11.80
N ARG A 25 4.23 -16.82 -10.96
CA ARG A 25 3.79 -15.43 -10.78
C ARG A 25 3.79 -14.69 -12.12
N LEU A 26 2.96 -13.66 -12.23
CA LEU A 26 3.00 -12.72 -13.35
C LEU A 26 4.15 -11.75 -13.12
N HIS A 27 5.22 -11.87 -13.91
CA HIS A 27 6.34 -10.94 -13.85
C HIS A 27 6.17 -9.81 -14.87
N ILE A 28 6.12 -8.58 -14.40
CA ILE A 28 5.98 -7.36 -15.19
C ILE A 28 7.31 -6.62 -15.17
N THR A 29 8.09 -6.80 -16.23
CA THR A 29 9.44 -6.21 -16.36
C THR A 29 9.54 -5.14 -17.45
N ALA A 30 8.43 -4.87 -18.15
CA ALA A 30 8.39 -3.87 -19.22
C ALA A 30 7.51 -2.69 -18.80
N GLY A 31 8.13 -1.52 -18.72
CA GLY A 31 7.48 -0.27 -18.37
C GLY A 31 6.93 0.51 -19.56
N GLY A 32 6.24 1.61 -19.24
CA GLY A 32 5.87 2.66 -20.19
C GLY A 32 6.80 3.88 -20.11
N THR A 33 6.27 5.04 -20.44
CA THR A 33 6.95 6.34 -20.34
C THR A 33 6.03 7.39 -19.71
N PRO A 34 6.56 8.58 -19.31
CA PRO A 34 5.72 9.68 -18.85
C PRO A 34 4.59 9.98 -19.84
N GLY A 35 3.34 10.00 -19.35
CA GLY A 35 2.13 10.22 -20.17
C GLY A 35 1.64 9.02 -20.99
N HIS A 36 2.44 7.95 -21.08
CA HIS A 36 2.09 6.71 -21.78
C HIS A 36 2.49 5.49 -20.94
N PRO A 37 1.87 5.28 -19.76
CA PRO A 37 2.16 4.12 -18.94
C PRO A 37 1.71 2.85 -19.64
N ARG A 38 2.43 1.76 -19.40
CA ARG A 38 2.06 0.45 -19.91
C ARG A 38 0.99 -0.18 -19.03
N VAL A 39 -0.14 -0.52 -19.62
CA VAL A 39 -1.28 -1.10 -18.89
C VAL A 39 -1.28 -2.63 -19.02
N TYR A 40 -1.32 -3.30 -17.89
CA TYR A 40 -1.53 -4.73 -17.72
C TYR A 40 -2.91 -4.95 -17.12
N SER A 41 -3.89 -5.23 -17.97
CA SER A 41 -5.27 -5.47 -17.54
C SER A 41 -5.55 -6.96 -17.38
N GLY A 42 -5.99 -7.36 -16.18
CA GLY A 42 -6.41 -8.71 -15.85
C GLY A 42 -7.86 -9.00 -16.23
N GLY A 43 -8.75 -8.01 -16.19
CA GLY A 43 -10.18 -8.22 -16.49
C GLY A 43 -10.85 -9.30 -15.62
N GLY A 44 -10.40 -9.46 -14.38
CA GLY A 44 -10.80 -10.52 -13.45
C GLY A 44 -9.98 -11.81 -13.55
N ARG A 45 -8.97 -11.88 -14.44
CA ARG A 45 -8.12 -13.07 -14.62
C ARG A 45 -7.39 -13.44 -13.33
N SER A 46 -7.38 -14.73 -13.04
CA SER A 46 -6.62 -15.28 -11.93
C SER A 46 -5.14 -15.45 -12.28
N VAL A 47 -4.27 -15.03 -11.36
CA VAL A 47 -2.82 -15.28 -11.40
C VAL A 47 -2.34 -15.69 -10.00
N PRO A 48 -1.27 -16.49 -9.87
CA PRO A 48 -0.81 -17.00 -8.58
C PRO A 48 -0.01 -15.96 -7.76
N GLY A 49 0.23 -14.77 -8.30
CA GLY A 49 1.04 -13.70 -7.71
C GLY A 49 1.44 -12.70 -8.79
N ILE A 50 1.88 -11.51 -8.41
CA ILE A 50 2.35 -10.47 -9.34
C ILE A 50 3.63 -9.85 -8.82
N ASP A 51 4.65 -9.76 -9.67
CA ASP A 51 5.86 -9.00 -9.42
C ASP A 51 5.95 -7.89 -10.47
N VAL A 52 6.13 -6.65 -10.01
CA VAL A 52 6.32 -5.48 -10.87
C VAL A 52 7.74 -4.99 -10.67
N ASP A 53 8.59 -5.17 -11.67
CA ASP A 53 9.98 -4.72 -11.72
C ASP A 53 10.15 -3.75 -12.91
N ALA A 54 9.35 -2.68 -12.93
CA ALA A 54 9.30 -1.72 -14.02
C ALA A 54 8.62 -0.42 -13.61
N ASN A 55 8.96 0.66 -14.33
CA ASN A 55 8.39 1.99 -14.10
C ASN A 55 7.25 2.30 -15.09
N TRP A 56 6.40 3.27 -14.74
CA TRP A 56 5.28 3.70 -15.60
C TRP A 56 4.36 2.54 -15.98
N VAL A 57 3.88 1.82 -14.96
CA VAL A 57 3.05 0.62 -15.10
C VAL A 57 1.68 0.86 -14.46
N VAL A 58 0.63 0.36 -15.10
CA VAL A 58 -0.69 0.21 -14.48
C VAL A 58 -1.05 -1.27 -14.47
N VAL A 59 -1.26 -1.83 -13.28
CA VAL A 59 -1.78 -3.18 -13.05
C VAL A 59 -3.23 -3.07 -12.62
N ASP A 60 -4.15 -3.66 -13.38
CA ASP A 60 -5.58 -3.44 -13.17
C ASP A 60 -6.38 -4.75 -13.20
N GLY A 61 -7.14 -5.02 -12.15
CA GLY A 61 -8.23 -5.99 -12.20
C GLY A 61 -7.80 -7.46 -12.20
N PHE A 62 -6.76 -7.83 -11.46
CA PHE A 62 -6.38 -9.24 -11.28
C PHE A 62 -7.06 -9.86 -10.05
N THR A 63 -7.15 -11.19 -10.01
CA THR A 63 -7.56 -11.95 -8.81
C THR A 63 -6.48 -12.93 -8.41
N LEU A 64 -6.10 -12.93 -7.14
CA LEU A 64 -5.10 -13.81 -6.55
C LEU A 64 -5.77 -14.54 -5.38
N ASP A 65 -6.01 -15.84 -5.54
CA ASP A 65 -6.52 -16.70 -4.46
C ASP A 65 -5.38 -17.55 -3.92
N ARG A 66 -5.10 -17.38 -2.65
CA ARG A 66 -4.01 -18.03 -1.91
C ARG A 66 -2.63 -17.91 -2.59
N PRO A 67 -2.22 -16.71 -3.02
CA PRO A 67 -0.90 -16.54 -3.62
C PRO A 67 0.20 -16.82 -2.59
N PRO A 68 1.40 -17.26 -3.00
CA PRO A 68 2.59 -17.12 -2.16
C PRO A 68 2.78 -15.64 -1.78
N ALA A 69 3.09 -15.36 -0.52
CA ALA A 69 3.28 -14.01 -0.03
C ALA A 69 4.64 -13.41 -0.46
N PRO A 70 4.71 -12.09 -0.73
CA PRO A 70 3.56 -11.19 -0.81
C PRO A 70 2.70 -11.50 -2.04
N GLY A 71 1.39 -11.27 -1.95
CA GLY A 71 0.48 -11.48 -3.08
C GLY A 71 0.88 -10.66 -4.31
N VAL A 72 1.17 -9.38 -4.10
CA VAL A 72 1.77 -8.48 -5.10
C VAL A 72 3.03 -7.85 -4.53
N GLU A 73 4.11 -7.82 -5.32
CA GLU A 73 5.32 -7.09 -4.99
C GLU A 73 5.61 -6.03 -6.06
N ILE A 74 5.81 -4.79 -5.63
CA ILE A 74 6.10 -3.64 -6.50
C ILE A 74 7.50 -3.11 -6.19
N ARG A 75 8.35 -3.11 -7.21
CA ARG A 75 9.68 -2.48 -7.23
C ARG A 75 9.80 -1.59 -8.48
N GLY A 76 9.58 -0.29 -8.31
CA GLY A 76 9.70 0.66 -9.39
C GLY A 76 8.91 1.93 -9.14
N ASP A 77 9.02 2.88 -10.07
CA ASP A 77 8.43 4.22 -9.93
C ASP A 77 7.25 4.44 -10.88
N HIS A 78 6.32 5.30 -10.50
CA HIS A 78 5.12 5.59 -11.30
C HIS A 78 4.28 4.33 -11.58
N VAL A 79 4.07 3.52 -10.54
CA VAL A 79 3.27 2.29 -10.62
C VAL A 79 1.90 2.51 -10.00
N THR A 80 0.85 2.14 -10.73
CA THR A 80 -0.52 2.06 -10.20
C THR A 80 -0.97 0.61 -10.11
N LEU A 81 -1.34 0.14 -8.92
CA LEU A 81 -2.04 -1.13 -8.71
C LEU A 81 -3.48 -0.83 -8.35
N LYS A 82 -4.43 -1.30 -9.15
CA LYS A 82 -5.85 -1.05 -8.89
C LYS A 82 -6.80 -2.20 -9.15
N ASN A 83 -7.97 -2.13 -8.51
CA ASN A 83 -9.08 -3.08 -8.66
C ASN A 83 -8.68 -4.55 -8.50
N THR A 84 -7.59 -4.83 -7.80
CA THR A 84 -7.05 -6.18 -7.65
C THR A 84 -7.58 -6.81 -6.37
N ARG A 85 -7.95 -8.10 -6.45
CA ARG A 85 -8.41 -8.88 -5.29
C ARG A 85 -7.32 -9.86 -4.88
N ILE A 86 -6.88 -9.79 -3.63
CA ILE A 86 -5.89 -10.69 -3.02
C ILE A 86 -6.56 -11.38 -1.83
N THR A 87 -6.50 -12.69 -1.79
CA THR A 87 -7.22 -13.47 -0.76
C THR A 87 -6.33 -14.52 -0.15
N ALA A 88 -6.18 -14.46 1.17
CA ALA A 88 -5.44 -15.42 1.98
C ALA A 88 -4.02 -15.73 1.45
N PRO A 89 -3.13 -14.73 1.26
CA PRO A 89 -1.72 -14.96 0.96
C PRO A 89 -1.08 -15.99 1.92
N GLN A 90 -0.10 -16.76 1.43
CA GLN A 90 0.45 -17.94 2.13
C GLN A 90 1.97 -17.94 2.17
N GLY A 91 2.54 -18.44 3.27
CA GLY A 91 3.98 -18.51 3.47
C GLY A 91 4.61 -17.13 3.65
N GLY A 92 5.94 -17.09 3.82
CA GLY A 92 6.66 -15.84 4.13
C GLY A 92 6.02 -15.13 5.32
N ASP A 93 5.88 -13.82 5.21
CA ASP A 93 5.21 -12.98 6.22
C ASP A 93 3.69 -12.93 6.04
N GLY A 94 3.15 -13.49 4.95
CA GLY A 94 1.70 -13.51 4.72
C GLY A 94 1.11 -12.19 4.21
N ASP A 95 1.93 -11.26 3.70
CA ASP A 95 1.44 -9.95 3.25
C ASP A 95 0.59 -10.01 1.98
N GLY A 96 -0.36 -9.08 1.90
CA GLY A 96 -1.11 -8.82 0.67
C GLY A 96 -0.25 -8.15 -0.40
N ILE A 97 0.29 -6.97 -0.09
CA ILE A 97 1.06 -6.13 -1.03
C ILE A 97 2.34 -5.66 -0.36
N ARG A 98 3.49 -5.82 -1.03
CA ARG A 98 4.73 -5.10 -0.71
C ARG A 98 5.04 -4.09 -1.80
N PHE A 99 5.50 -2.90 -1.44
CA PHE A 99 5.76 -1.84 -2.40
C PHE A 99 6.99 -1.01 -2.04
N PHE A 100 7.76 -0.64 -3.05
CA PHE A 100 9.00 0.13 -2.94
C PHE A 100 9.19 1.01 -4.18
N GLY A 101 9.57 2.27 -3.97
CA GLY A 101 9.83 3.24 -5.05
C GLY A 101 9.08 4.56 -4.89
N ASP A 102 9.04 5.33 -5.97
CA ASP A 102 8.50 6.70 -5.99
C ASP A 102 7.21 6.82 -6.83
N TYR A 103 6.32 7.73 -6.46
CA TYR A 103 5.04 7.98 -7.16
C TYR A 103 4.17 6.73 -7.33
N LEU A 104 3.80 6.11 -6.22
CA LEU A 104 3.00 4.88 -6.19
C LEU A 104 1.53 5.18 -5.96
N ALA A 105 0.64 4.46 -6.65
CA ALA A 105 -0.80 4.51 -6.42
C ALA A 105 -1.37 3.11 -6.20
N ILE A 106 -1.87 2.83 -5.00
CA ILE A 106 -2.51 1.58 -4.63
C ILE A 106 -3.99 1.91 -4.40
N GLU A 107 -4.85 1.54 -5.35
CA GLU A 107 -6.23 2.07 -5.41
C GLU A 107 -7.29 0.97 -5.50
N HIS A 108 -8.36 1.09 -4.70
CA HIS A 108 -9.56 0.26 -4.88
C HIS A 108 -9.30 -1.26 -4.88
N ASN A 109 -8.22 -1.71 -4.22
CA ASN A 109 -7.90 -3.11 -4.09
C ASN A 109 -8.69 -3.72 -2.93
N THR A 110 -8.89 -5.03 -2.97
CA THR A 110 -9.45 -5.78 -1.84
C THR A 110 -8.47 -6.86 -1.43
N ILE A 111 -7.94 -6.75 -0.22
CA ILE A 111 -7.05 -7.72 0.39
C ILE A 111 -7.81 -8.31 1.58
N SER A 112 -7.81 -9.64 1.70
CA SER A 112 -8.55 -10.27 2.78
C SER A 112 -7.91 -11.52 3.34
N ARG A 113 -8.21 -11.80 4.61
CA ARG A 113 -7.87 -13.06 5.31
C ARG A 113 -6.37 -13.35 5.36
N THR A 114 -5.54 -12.32 5.61
CA THR A 114 -4.13 -12.54 5.96
C THR A 114 -4.06 -13.29 7.29
N SER A 115 -2.92 -13.92 7.61
CA SER A 115 -2.83 -14.84 8.74
C SER A 115 -1.44 -14.86 9.36
N ASN A 116 -1.34 -14.54 10.65
CA ASN A 116 -0.11 -14.64 11.46
C ASN A 116 0.26 -16.10 11.83
N ARG A 117 -0.06 -17.06 10.96
CA ARG A 117 0.32 -18.45 11.20
C ARG A 117 1.84 -18.56 11.08
N ASP A 118 2.40 -19.50 11.85
CA ASP A 118 3.83 -19.80 11.81
C ASP A 118 4.75 -18.60 12.18
N GLY A 119 4.22 -17.63 12.93
CA GLY A 119 4.98 -16.46 13.42
C GLY A 119 5.04 -15.28 12.44
N ALA A 120 4.25 -15.32 11.36
CA ALA A 120 4.16 -14.26 10.36
C ALA A 120 3.54 -12.96 10.90
N HIS A 121 3.98 -11.81 10.38
CA HIS A 121 3.40 -10.48 10.57
C HIS A 121 2.56 -10.09 9.35
N ALA A 122 1.43 -10.76 9.17
CA ALA A 122 0.71 -10.74 7.90
C ALA A 122 -0.12 -9.47 7.69
N ASP A 123 0.50 -8.49 7.05
CA ASP A 123 -0.07 -7.16 6.78
C ASP A 123 -0.93 -7.16 5.52
N CYS A 124 -1.85 -6.20 5.45
CA CYS A 124 -2.56 -5.92 4.21
C CYS A 124 -1.58 -5.32 3.18
N MET A 125 -0.78 -4.36 3.61
CA MET A 125 0.20 -3.63 2.81
C MET A 125 1.43 -3.32 3.68
N GLN A 126 2.63 -3.50 3.13
CA GLN A 126 3.88 -3.17 3.82
C GLN A 126 4.88 -2.49 2.88
N THR A 127 5.63 -1.53 3.43
CA THR A 127 6.87 -1.01 2.84
C THR A 127 7.92 -0.83 3.93
N PHE A 128 9.18 -0.99 3.57
CA PHE A 128 10.35 -0.84 4.44
C PHE A 128 11.57 -0.42 3.61
N SER A 129 12.71 -0.15 4.26
CA SER A 129 13.93 0.33 3.59
C SER A 129 15.23 -0.29 4.15
N SER A 130 15.20 -1.58 4.50
CA SER A 130 16.35 -2.35 5.01
C SER A 130 17.24 -2.91 3.88
N ASP A 131 16.62 -3.46 2.83
CA ASP A 131 17.29 -3.91 1.60
C ASP A 131 16.59 -3.42 0.31
N SER A 132 15.62 -2.53 0.49
CA SER A 132 14.78 -1.92 -0.54
C SER A 132 14.98 -0.40 -0.57
N PRO A 133 14.71 0.26 -1.72
CA PRO A 133 14.63 1.72 -1.77
C PRO A 133 13.50 2.24 -0.86
N PRO A 134 13.66 3.42 -0.25
CA PRO A 134 12.59 4.05 0.51
C PRO A 134 11.42 4.44 -0.40
N SER A 135 10.22 4.43 0.17
CA SER A 135 8.99 4.75 -0.55
C SER A 135 8.64 6.23 -0.46
N ASN A 136 8.32 6.85 -1.60
CA ASN A 136 8.02 8.29 -1.66
C ASN A 136 6.80 8.58 -2.54
N HIS A 137 6.08 9.67 -2.22
CA HIS A 137 4.89 10.11 -2.97
C HIS A 137 3.89 8.96 -3.18
N VAL A 138 3.46 8.34 -2.08
CA VAL A 138 2.62 7.13 -2.09
C VAL A 138 1.18 7.49 -1.82
N ARG A 139 0.27 7.08 -2.71
CA ARG A 139 -1.17 7.20 -2.50
C ARG A 139 -1.82 5.83 -2.33
N ILE A 140 -2.43 5.62 -1.17
CA ILE A 140 -3.22 4.43 -0.84
C ILE A 140 -4.65 4.88 -0.65
N GLU A 141 -5.50 4.63 -1.64
CA GLU A 141 -6.85 5.20 -1.69
C GLU A 141 -7.95 4.19 -2.00
N GLY A 142 -9.03 4.22 -1.20
CA GLY A 142 -10.23 3.44 -1.47
C GLY A 142 -10.05 1.92 -1.38
N ASN A 143 -8.98 1.43 -0.76
CA ASN A 143 -8.73 0.00 -0.59
C ASN A 143 -9.58 -0.59 0.54
N ARG A 144 -9.79 -1.90 0.47
CA ARG A 144 -10.44 -2.69 1.52
C ARG A 144 -9.49 -3.76 2.04
N CYS A 145 -9.13 -3.65 3.30
CA CYS A 145 -8.33 -4.58 4.05
C CYS A 145 -9.26 -5.29 5.06
N GLU A 146 -9.69 -6.51 4.73
CA GLU A 146 -10.76 -7.22 5.45
C GLU A 146 -10.22 -8.46 6.15
N LYS A 147 -10.46 -8.58 7.46
CA LYS A 147 -9.97 -9.68 8.30
C LYS A 147 -8.46 -9.84 8.19
N ILE A 148 -7.74 -8.76 8.45
CA ILE A 148 -6.28 -8.71 8.39
C ILE A 148 -5.75 -9.13 9.76
N ALA A 149 -4.84 -10.10 9.78
CA ALA A 149 -4.29 -10.59 11.03
C ALA A 149 -3.39 -9.54 11.71
N ASN A 150 -2.47 -8.93 10.96
CA ASN A 150 -1.57 -7.90 11.48
C ASN A 150 -2.06 -6.50 11.11
N MET A 151 -1.31 -5.66 10.40
CA MET A 151 -1.67 -4.26 10.17
C MET A 151 -2.34 -4.02 8.81
N CYS A 152 -3.16 -2.98 8.71
CA CYS A 152 -3.66 -2.48 7.43
C CYS A 152 -2.53 -1.83 6.61
N LEU A 153 -1.60 -1.15 7.29
CA LEU A 153 -0.36 -0.66 6.71
C LEU A 153 0.74 -0.66 7.77
N MET A 154 1.87 -1.29 7.44
CA MET A 154 3.17 -1.04 8.08
C MET A 154 4.03 -0.25 7.09
N ALA A 155 4.48 0.94 7.49
CA ALA A 155 5.33 1.80 6.67
C ALA A 155 6.59 2.19 7.44
N GLU A 156 7.71 1.69 6.95
CA GLU A 156 9.02 1.72 7.59
C GLU A 156 10.02 2.50 6.73
N GLY A 157 10.72 3.44 7.35
CA GLY A 157 11.70 4.32 6.73
C GLY A 157 13.14 3.86 6.93
N PRO A 158 14.10 4.39 6.14
CA PRO A 158 15.48 3.96 6.19
C PRO A 158 16.19 4.20 7.52
N ASN A 159 15.68 5.09 8.37
CA ASN A 159 16.27 5.42 9.67
C ASN A 159 15.47 4.81 10.84
N ASP A 160 14.61 3.82 10.57
CA ASP A 160 14.09 2.95 11.62
C ASP A 160 15.19 2.02 12.18
N GLY A 161 14.83 1.14 13.12
CA GLY A 161 15.78 0.21 13.76
C GLY A 161 16.36 -0.87 12.83
N GLU A 162 15.70 -1.16 11.71
CA GLU A 162 16.04 -2.22 10.75
C GLU A 162 16.48 -1.67 9.37
N GLY A 163 16.31 -0.37 9.14
CA GLY A 163 16.59 0.34 7.90
C GLY A 163 18.07 0.50 7.59
N ASP A 164 18.37 0.83 6.32
CA ASP A 164 19.74 0.92 5.83
C ASP A 164 20.41 2.31 6.01
N GLY A 165 19.67 3.26 6.59
CA GLY A 165 20.07 4.64 6.83
C GLY A 165 20.14 5.53 5.57
N LYS A 166 19.63 5.09 4.41
CA LYS A 166 19.77 5.82 3.14
C LYS A 166 18.44 6.36 2.61
N GLY A 167 18.39 7.68 2.50
CA GLY A 167 17.25 8.40 1.93
C GLY A 167 16.18 8.72 2.97
N HIS A 168 14.96 8.89 2.50
CA HIS A 168 13.79 9.24 3.33
C HIS A 168 12.55 8.58 2.76
N THR A 169 11.64 8.16 3.63
CA THR A 169 10.28 7.74 3.28
C THR A 169 9.33 8.89 3.61
N THR A 170 8.66 9.47 2.62
CA THR A 170 7.84 10.68 2.84
C THR A 170 6.66 10.80 1.87
N ASP A 171 5.72 11.68 2.20
CA ASP A 171 4.58 12.09 1.37
C ASP A 171 3.63 10.93 1.07
N PHE A 172 2.99 10.45 2.12
CA PHE A 172 1.98 9.39 2.04
C PHE A 172 0.59 10.01 2.12
N LEU A 173 -0.30 9.65 1.19
CA LEU A 173 -1.73 9.92 1.30
C LEU A 173 -2.48 8.61 1.53
N ILE A 174 -3.05 8.46 2.73
CA ILE A 174 -3.89 7.33 3.11
C ILE A 174 -5.34 7.82 3.21
N LYS A 175 -6.14 7.50 2.19
CA LYS A 175 -7.44 8.12 2.01
C LYS A 175 -8.58 7.13 1.74
N ASP A 176 -9.70 7.33 2.43
CA ASP A 176 -10.96 6.61 2.17
C ASP A 176 -10.82 5.06 2.17
N ASN A 177 -9.86 4.52 2.90
CA ASN A 177 -9.65 3.07 3.02
C ASN A 177 -10.55 2.47 4.11
N PHE A 178 -10.86 1.18 3.98
CA PHE A 178 -11.49 0.37 5.01
C PHE A 178 -10.45 -0.60 5.57
N CYS A 179 -10.24 -0.56 6.89
CA CYS A 179 -9.28 -1.41 7.60
C CYS A 179 -9.98 -2.19 8.72
N GLU A 180 -9.89 -3.52 8.67
CA GLU A 180 -10.33 -4.44 9.73
C GLU A 180 -9.12 -5.27 10.18
N THR A 181 -8.44 -4.80 11.22
CA THR A 181 -7.28 -5.44 11.84
C THR A 181 -7.71 -6.29 13.04
N LEU A 182 -7.15 -7.49 13.18
CA LEU A 182 -7.58 -8.47 14.17
C LEU A 182 -6.60 -8.69 15.33
N ALA A 183 -5.28 -8.56 15.15
CA ALA A 183 -4.31 -9.00 16.17
C ALA A 183 -3.09 -8.09 16.42
N ALA A 184 -2.68 -7.20 15.50
CA ALA A 184 -1.60 -6.23 15.77
C ALA A 184 -1.97 -5.29 16.93
N SER A 185 -1.08 -4.39 17.37
CA SER A 185 -1.40 -3.32 18.35
C SER A 185 -1.88 -2.01 17.71
N GLN A 186 -1.69 -1.87 16.40
CA GLN A 186 -2.11 -0.72 15.60
C GLN A 186 -2.66 -1.13 14.24
N THR A 187 -3.53 -0.28 13.67
CA THR A 187 -4.09 -0.53 12.33
C THR A 187 -3.21 0.05 11.23
N LEU A 188 -2.70 1.26 11.39
CA LEU A 188 -1.64 1.84 10.57
C LEU A 188 -0.45 2.14 11.47
N MET A 189 0.76 1.80 11.02
CA MET A 189 2.00 2.13 11.69
C MET A 189 2.93 2.86 10.74
N PHE A 190 3.52 3.95 11.24
CA PHE A 190 4.52 4.74 10.54
C PHE A 190 5.76 4.84 11.43
N GLU A 191 6.88 4.33 10.93
CA GLU A 191 8.20 4.43 11.54
C GLU A 191 9.14 5.10 10.53
N ASP A 192 9.72 6.25 10.90
CA ASP A 192 10.54 7.07 9.98
C ASP A 192 9.82 7.48 8.68
N VAL A 193 8.53 7.83 8.78
CA VAL A 193 7.74 8.34 7.64
C VAL A 193 7.30 9.78 7.85
N GLN A 194 7.77 10.68 7.00
CA GLN A 194 7.43 12.10 7.10
C GLN A 194 6.22 12.49 6.21
N GLN A 195 5.46 13.49 6.66
CA GLN A 195 4.39 14.14 5.89
C GLN A 195 3.26 13.18 5.46
N ALA A 196 2.89 12.21 6.31
CA ALA A 196 1.73 11.36 6.05
C ALA A 196 0.42 12.13 6.26
N VAL A 197 -0.53 12.00 5.35
CA VAL A 197 -1.90 12.50 5.45
C VAL A 197 -2.85 11.31 5.55
N VAL A 198 -3.57 11.19 6.67
CA VAL A 198 -4.50 10.10 6.95
C VAL A 198 -5.92 10.66 7.09
N THR A 199 -6.74 10.48 6.05
CA THR A 199 -8.06 11.14 5.98
C THR A 199 -9.20 10.27 5.46
N GLY A 200 -10.38 10.41 6.06
CA GLY A 200 -11.61 9.75 5.57
C GLY A 200 -11.64 8.22 5.73
N ASN A 201 -10.64 7.61 6.39
CA ASN A 201 -10.55 6.17 6.52
C ASN A 201 -11.59 5.62 7.52
N THR A 202 -11.91 4.34 7.40
CA THR A 202 -12.73 3.60 8.36
C THR A 202 -11.88 2.51 9.00
N PHE A 203 -11.60 2.67 10.29
CA PHE A 203 -10.98 1.66 11.15
C PHE A 203 -12.10 0.85 11.78
N ALA A 204 -12.49 -0.24 11.13
CA ALA A 204 -13.72 -0.97 11.37
C ALA A 204 -13.62 -2.03 12.46
N ALA A 205 -12.41 -2.50 12.72
CA ALA A 205 -12.03 -3.27 13.88
C ALA A 205 -10.53 -3.09 14.02
N GLY A 206 -10.08 -3.11 15.25
CA GLY A 206 -8.69 -2.91 15.52
C GLY A 206 -8.39 -3.07 17.00
N PRO A 207 -7.10 -3.08 17.31
CA PRO A 207 -6.57 -3.27 18.64
C PRO A 207 -6.52 -1.94 19.39
N ASP A 208 -5.51 -1.75 20.23
CA ASP A 208 -5.36 -0.62 21.15
C ASP A 208 -5.42 0.75 20.44
N HIS A 209 -4.92 0.87 19.20
CA HIS A 209 -5.00 2.12 18.47
C HIS A 209 -5.15 2.02 16.96
N ALA A 210 -5.68 3.09 16.35
CA ALA A 210 -5.89 3.15 14.90
C ALA A 210 -4.61 3.56 14.15
N ILE A 211 -3.90 4.59 14.61
CA ILE A 211 -2.75 5.18 13.92
C ILE A 211 -1.58 5.31 14.90
N GLY A 212 -0.48 4.62 14.64
CA GLY A 212 0.79 4.75 15.35
C GLY A 212 1.78 5.60 14.56
N LEU A 213 2.38 6.60 15.23
CA LEU A 213 3.41 7.48 14.68
C LEU A 213 4.66 7.42 15.57
N ALA A 214 5.70 6.76 15.08
CA ALA A 214 6.93 6.55 15.82
C ALA A 214 8.17 6.90 14.99
N ILE A 215 9.32 7.01 15.67
CA ILE A 215 10.65 7.11 15.07
C ILE A 215 10.72 8.24 14.03
N HIS A 216 10.62 9.49 14.46
CA HIS A 216 10.73 10.67 13.59
C HIS A 216 9.69 10.75 12.45
N SER A 217 8.53 10.11 12.61
CA SER A 217 7.39 10.21 11.69
C SER A 217 6.67 11.57 11.81
N THR A 218 7.35 12.62 11.33
CA THR A 218 6.98 14.03 11.58
C THR A 218 6.11 14.63 10.49
N GLY A 219 5.38 15.69 10.83
CA GLY A 219 4.53 16.42 9.88
C GLY A 219 3.24 15.70 9.47
N ALA A 220 2.85 14.66 10.21
CA ALA A 220 1.63 13.90 9.93
C ALA A 220 0.37 14.74 10.13
N GLN A 221 -0.64 14.51 9.29
CA GLN A 221 -1.94 15.17 9.33
C GLN A 221 -3.04 14.11 9.39
N VAL A 222 -3.90 14.19 10.40
CA VAL A 222 -4.97 13.21 10.64
C VAL A 222 -6.31 13.93 10.76
N GLU A 223 -7.28 13.57 9.93
CA GLU A 223 -8.61 14.19 9.98
C GLU A 223 -9.73 13.29 9.42
N GLY A 224 -10.96 13.48 9.89
CA GLY A 224 -12.16 12.92 9.25
C GLY A 224 -12.26 11.38 9.22
N ASN A 225 -11.45 10.68 10.02
CA ASN A 225 -11.51 9.22 10.09
C ASN A 225 -12.69 8.75 10.96
N ARG A 226 -13.18 7.55 10.69
CA ARG A 226 -14.17 6.84 11.51
C ARG A 226 -13.47 5.71 12.24
N VAL A 227 -13.50 5.75 13.56
CA VAL A 227 -12.88 4.75 14.44
C VAL A 227 -13.98 3.93 15.11
N ASP A 228 -13.90 2.61 15.00
CA ASP A 228 -14.81 1.73 15.72
C ASP A 228 -14.64 1.93 17.25
N PRO A 229 -15.73 1.95 18.04
CA PRO A 229 -15.64 2.11 19.49
C PRO A 229 -14.80 1.06 20.22
N SER A 230 -14.48 -0.08 19.58
CA SER A 230 -13.56 -1.06 20.15
C SER A 230 -12.11 -0.59 20.21
N ILE A 231 -11.74 0.44 19.44
CA ILE A 231 -10.38 1.00 19.37
C ILE A 231 -10.30 2.19 20.34
N PRO A 232 -9.61 2.06 21.50
CA PRO A 232 -9.65 3.08 22.54
C PRO A 232 -8.83 4.33 22.23
N CYS A 233 -7.90 4.26 21.27
CA CYS A 233 -7.03 5.38 20.90
C CYS A 233 -7.00 5.59 19.38
N GLU A 234 -7.37 6.77 18.90
CA GLU A 234 -7.27 7.06 17.47
C GLU A 234 -5.81 7.26 17.04
N VAL A 235 -5.04 8.05 17.79
CA VAL A 235 -3.65 8.39 17.45
C VAL A 235 -2.72 8.15 18.64
N GLY A 236 -1.77 7.23 18.43
CA GLY A 236 -0.58 7.05 19.27
C GLY A 236 0.61 7.76 18.64
N ILE A 237 1.37 8.51 19.44
CA ILE A 237 2.54 9.26 18.95
C ILE A 237 3.66 9.25 19.98
N ASP A 238 4.90 8.99 19.53
CA ASP A 238 6.08 9.21 20.36
C ASP A 238 6.57 10.66 20.30
N ASP A 239 7.42 11.05 21.25
CA ASP A 239 7.93 12.43 21.33
C ASP A 239 8.74 12.85 20.09
N SER A 240 9.38 11.89 19.42
CA SER A 240 10.20 12.14 18.24
C SER A 240 9.37 12.53 17.01
N SER A 241 8.10 12.12 16.98
CA SER A 241 7.16 12.27 15.86
C SER A 241 6.20 13.45 16.03
N ARG A 242 6.14 14.08 17.21
CA ARG A 242 5.22 15.20 17.51
C ARG A 242 5.40 16.44 16.62
N LYS A 243 6.60 16.67 16.08
CA LYS A 243 6.92 17.88 15.34
C LYS A 243 6.06 17.99 14.08
N GLY A 244 5.29 19.07 13.98
CA GLY A 244 4.46 19.36 12.81
C GLY A 244 3.18 18.52 12.70
N TYR A 245 2.91 17.65 13.68
CA TYR A 245 1.66 16.90 13.73
C TYR A 245 0.45 17.83 13.82
N THR A 246 -0.61 17.51 13.06
CA THR A 246 -1.91 18.18 13.13
C THR A 246 -3.03 17.14 13.08
N GLY A 247 -3.94 17.14 14.05
CA GLY A 247 -5.04 16.19 14.10
C GLY A 247 -5.67 16.11 15.49
N PRO A 248 -6.41 15.02 15.81
CA PRO A 248 -6.89 14.74 17.16
C PRO A 248 -5.76 14.74 18.20
N GLU A 249 -6.07 15.08 19.45
CA GLU A 249 -5.07 15.01 20.52
C GLU A 249 -4.59 13.55 20.68
N PRO A 250 -3.27 13.29 20.57
CA PRO A 250 -2.74 11.94 20.75
C PRO A 250 -2.99 11.44 22.18
N ALA A 251 -3.54 10.24 22.31
CA ALA A 251 -4.04 9.73 23.59
C ALA A 251 -3.26 8.51 24.12
N CYS A 252 -2.33 7.98 23.34
CA CYS A 252 -1.54 6.80 23.69
C CYS A 252 -0.11 6.86 23.13
N ALA A 253 0.72 5.89 23.52
CA ALA A 253 1.97 5.59 22.84
C ALA A 253 1.68 4.92 21.49
N PRO A 254 2.57 5.06 20.49
CA PRO A 254 2.48 4.30 19.25
C PRO A 254 2.83 2.82 19.47
#